data_AF-A0A7S3ASS6-F1
#
_entry.id   AF-A0A7S3ASS6-F1
#
_cell.length_a   1.000
_cell.length_b   1.000
_cell.length_c   1.000
_cell.angle_alpha   90.00
_cell.angle_beta   90.00
_cell.angle_gamma   90.00
#
_symmetry.space_group_name_H-M   'P 1'
#
loop_
_entity.id
_entity.type
_entity.pdbx_description
1 polymer ?
#
loop_
_entity_poly.entity_id
_entity_poly.type
_entity_poly.pdbx_seq_one_letter_code
_entity_poly.pdbx_strand_id
1 'polypeptide(L)'
;YPNDIEGFYELYTWLTDLLEDDDEPILENQVQPAFFHPAWSFEGLDADSPIHFEKRAPYPVINLLRRQQLDSVVEAGLSRGVVVNKQIAEHNAAALEREGYRALESWFRGVHEGKPAP
;
A
#
# COMPACT_ATOMS: atom_id res chain seq x y z
N TYR A 1 -12.08 5.07 10.70
CA TYR A 1 -10.79 4.48 11.07
C TYR A 1 -9.55 5.37 10.92
N PRO A 2 -9.57 6.70 10.61
CA PRO A 2 -8.31 7.43 10.38
C PRO A 2 -7.38 7.47 11.61
N ASN A 3 -7.95 7.32 12.81
CA ASN A 3 -7.23 7.32 14.09
C ASN A 3 -7.18 5.93 14.76
N ASP A 4 -7.59 4.88 14.04
CA ASP A 4 -7.71 3.51 14.59
C ASP A 4 -7.19 2.51 13.55
N ILE A 5 -5.86 2.38 13.52
CA ILE A 5 -5.18 1.47 12.60
C ILE A 5 -5.38 0.00 12.99
N GLU A 6 -5.52 -0.29 14.29
CA GLU A 6 -5.73 -1.65 14.80
C GLU A 6 -7.09 -2.19 14.35
N GLY A 7 -8.17 -1.45 14.61
CA GLY A 7 -9.51 -1.84 14.14
C GLY A 7 -9.62 -1.86 12.61
N PHE A 8 -8.89 -1.00 11.90
CA PHE A 8 -8.79 -1.08 10.45
C PHE A 8 -8.07 -2.36 9.98
N TYR A 9 -7.01 -2.76 10.66
CA TYR A 9 -6.26 -3.96 10.32
C TYR A 9 -7.06 -5.23 10.61
N GLU A 10 -7.86 -5.25 11.68
CA GLU A 10 -8.83 -6.33 11.94
C GLU A 10 -9.84 -6.47 10.79
N LEU A 11 -10.42 -5.35 10.33
CA LEU A 11 -11.31 -5.33 9.16
C LEU A 11 -10.61 -5.83 7.89
N TYR A 12 -9.39 -5.35 7.64
CA TYR A 12 -8.60 -5.77 6.48
C TYR A 12 -8.30 -7.27 6.50
N THR A 13 -7.95 -7.82 7.66
CA THR A 13 -7.64 -9.24 7.83
C THR A 13 -8.90 -10.08 7.59
N TRP A 14 -10.01 -9.73 8.24
CA TRP A 14 -11.30 -10.39 8.00
C TRP A 14 -11.71 -10.37 6.52
N LEU A 15 -11.56 -9.23 5.84
CA LEU A 15 -11.89 -9.11 4.43
C LEU A 15 -10.96 -9.96 3.56
N THR A 16 -9.68 -10.03 3.91
CA THR A 16 -8.69 -10.85 3.18
C THR A 16 -9.02 -12.32 3.32
N ASP A 17 -9.27 -12.80 4.54
CA ASP A 17 -9.66 -14.18 4.81
C ASP A 17 -10.93 -14.57 4.03
N LEU A 18 -11.92 -13.67 3.96
CA LEU A 18 -13.16 -13.89 3.20
C LEU A 18 -12.92 -13.94 1.67
N LEU A 19 -12.06 -13.07 1.15
CA LEU A 19 -11.82 -12.95 -0.29
C LEU A 19 -10.87 -14.01 -0.84
N GLU A 20 -9.99 -14.52 0.02
CA GLU A 20 -8.96 -15.50 -0.30
C GLU A 20 -9.29 -16.92 0.22
N ASP A 21 -10.54 -17.15 0.63
CA ASP A 21 -11.03 -18.46 1.06
C ASP A 21 -10.97 -19.48 -0.09
N ASP A 22 -10.13 -20.51 0.06
CA ASP A 22 -9.98 -21.58 -0.94
C ASP A 22 -11.11 -22.62 -0.91
N ASP A 23 -11.83 -22.75 0.21
CA ASP A 23 -12.91 -23.72 0.38
C ASP A 23 -14.23 -23.17 -0.18
N GLU A 24 -14.51 -21.88 0.06
CA GLU A 24 -15.71 -21.18 -0.42
C GLU A 24 -15.39 -19.79 -1.03
N PRO A 25 -14.71 -19.73 -2.20
CA PRO A 25 -14.21 -18.47 -2.73
C PRO A 25 -15.32 -17.56 -3.26
N ILE A 26 -15.67 -16.50 -2.53
CA ILE A 26 -16.71 -15.53 -2.90
C ILE A 26 -16.44 -14.80 -4.23
N LEU A 27 -15.16 -14.64 -4.59
CA LEU A 27 -14.70 -14.05 -5.86
C LEU A 27 -13.72 -14.97 -6.61
N GLU A 28 -13.78 -16.28 -6.41
CA GLU A 28 -12.90 -17.24 -7.09
C GLU A 28 -11.40 -16.89 -6.99
N ASN A 29 -10.96 -16.29 -5.87
CA ASN A 29 -9.58 -15.81 -5.70
C ASN A 29 -9.10 -14.83 -6.80
N GLN A 30 -10.02 -14.13 -7.48
CA GLN A 30 -9.69 -13.25 -8.61
C GLN A 30 -9.09 -11.90 -8.19
N VAL A 31 -9.15 -11.56 -6.91
CA VAL A 31 -8.64 -10.31 -6.36
C VAL A 31 -7.57 -10.53 -5.30
N GLN A 32 -6.70 -9.53 -5.14
CA GLN A 32 -5.76 -9.45 -4.04
C GLN A 32 -5.98 -8.12 -3.31
N PRO A 33 -6.38 -8.14 -2.03
CA PRO A 33 -6.49 -6.94 -1.21
C PRO A 33 -5.11 -6.29 -0.94
N ALA A 34 -5.07 -4.96 -0.92
CA ALA A 34 -3.91 -4.20 -0.46
C ALA A 34 -4.39 -2.95 0.28
N PHE A 35 -3.92 -2.74 1.51
CA PHE A 35 -4.35 -1.62 2.32
C PHE A 35 -3.34 -0.48 2.38
N PHE A 36 -3.86 0.72 2.65
CA PHE A 36 -3.12 1.94 2.92
C PHE A 36 -3.80 2.66 4.09
N HIS A 37 -3.00 3.20 5.01
CA HIS A 37 -3.54 3.85 6.22
C HIS A 37 -2.75 5.11 6.58
N PRO A 38 -3.40 6.21 7.00
CA PRO A 38 -2.71 7.45 7.35
C PRO A 38 -1.64 7.27 8.44
N ALA A 39 -1.92 6.40 9.41
CA ALA A 39 -1.05 6.12 10.53
C ALA A 39 -0.02 4.99 10.29
N TRP A 40 0.14 4.48 9.06
CA TRP A 40 1.11 3.42 8.81
C TRP A 40 2.55 3.87 9.10
N SER A 41 3.33 2.98 9.71
CA SER A 41 4.79 3.07 9.83
C SER A 41 5.41 1.67 9.79
N PHE A 42 6.56 1.55 9.14
CA PHE A 42 7.39 0.35 9.20
C PHE A 42 8.10 0.24 10.57
N GLU A 43 8.17 -0.97 11.11
CA GLU A 43 8.88 -1.26 12.35
C GLU A 43 10.40 -1.06 12.18
N GLY A 44 11.07 -0.55 13.22
CA GLY A 44 12.53 -0.43 13.26
C GLY A 44 13.13 0.74 12.47
N LEU A 45 12.30 1.62 11.89
CA LEU A 45 12.74 2.82 11.20
C LEU A 45 12.42 4.08 12.00
N ASP A 46 13.16 5.16 11.73
CA ASP A 46 12.91 6.46 12.35
C ASP A 46 11.50 6.96 12.02
N ALA A 47 10.87 7.67 12.97
CA ALA A 47 9.50 8.15 12.84
C ALA A 47 9.30 9.12 11.66
N ASP A 48 10.37 9.82 11.26
CA ASP A 48 10.42 10.72 10.13
C ASP A 48 11.03 10.09 8.87
N SER A 49 11.10 8.75 8.79
CA SER A 49 11.53 8.09 7.56
C SER A 49 10.52 8.32 6.42
N PRO A 50 10.95 8.81 5.24
CA PRO A 50 10.08 9.00 4.08
C PRO A 50 9.38 7.72 3.61
N ILE A 51 9.99 6.55 3.83
CA ILE A 51 9.46 5.26 3.35
C ILE A 51 8.10 4.92 3.95
N HIS A 52 7.74 5.46 5.12
CA HIS A 52 6.41 5.26 5.72
C HIS A 52 5.30 5.68 4.76
N PHE A 53 5.55 6.68 3.90
CA PHE A 53 4.59 7.16 2.91
C PHE A 53 4.31 6.15 1.78
N GLU A 54 5.09 5.07 1.64
CA GLU A 54 4.82 4.01 0.66
C GLU A 54 3.48 3.31 0.90
N LYS A 55 3.05 3.21 2.16
CA LYS A 55 1.78 2.61 2.58
C LYS A 55 0.80 3.62 3.21
N ARG A 56 1.09 4.92 3.17
CA ARG A 56 0.15 5.94 3.66
C ARG A 56 -0.79 6.39 2.55
N ALA A 57 -2.05 6.57 2.91
CA ALA A 57 -3.04 7.28 2.11
C ALA A 57 -3.79 8.27 3.03
N PRO A 58 -4.30 9.41 2.52
CA PRO A 58 -4.99 10.41 3.34
C PRO A 58 -6.21 9.86 4.10
N TYR A 59 -6.81 8.80 3.60
CA TYR A 59 -7.85 8.06 4.29
C TYR A 59 -7.47 6.58 4.35
N PRO A 60 -7.99 5.81 5.33
CA PRO A 60 -7.91 4.35 5.30
C PRO A 60 -8.54 3.83 4.00
N VAL A 61 -7.78 3.08 3.21
CA VAL A 61 -8.21 2.54 1.92
C VAL A 61 -7.80 1.09 1.81
N ILE A 62 -8.70 0.24 1.33
CA ILE A 62 -8.41 -1.11 0.86
C ILE A 62 -8.64 -1.13 -0.65
N ASN A 63 -7.57 -1.31 -1.41
CA ASN A 63 -7.62 -1.50 -2.86
C ASN A 63 -7.79 -2.98 -3.18
N LEU A 64 -8.66 -3.31 -4.13
CA LEU A 64 -8.80 -4.66 -4.67
C LEU A 64 -8.12 -4.72 -6.03
N LEU A 65 -7.00 -5.43 -6.10
CA LEU A 65 -6.21 -5.60 -7.32
C LEU A 65 -6.67 -6.87 -8.04
N ARG A 66 -6.79 -6.83 -9.37
CA ARG A 66 -7.10 -8.05 -10.15
C ARG A 66 -5.88 -8.97 -10.18
N ARG A 67 -5.99 -10.15 -9.56
CA ARG A 67 -4.90 -11.11 -9.38
C ARG A 67 -4.29 -11.54 -10.71
N GLN A 68 -5.12 -11.87 -11.70
CA GLN A 68 -4.65 -12.23 -13.05
C GLN A 68 -3.74 -11.17 -13.69
N GLN A 69 -3.99 -9.88 -13.44
CA GLN A 69 -3.13 -8.82 -13.97
C GLN A 69 -1.81 -8.74 -13.23
N LEU A 70 -1.82 -8.94 -11.90
CA LEU A 70 -0.61 -9.01 -11.09
C LEU A 70 0.26 -10.17 -11.53
N ASP A 71 -0.31 -11.37 -11.67
CA ASP A 71 0.40 -12.57 -12.10
C ASP A 71 1.07 -12.37 -13.46
N SER A 72 0.33 -11.81 -14.42
CA SER A 72 0.86 -11.50 -15.75
C SER A 72 2.06 -10.54 -15.71
N VAL A 73 2.00 -9.50 -14.86
CA VAL A 73 3.10 -8.55 -14.70
C VAL A 73 4.31 -9.20 -14.03
N VAL A 74 4.07 -10.05 -13.02
CA VAL A 74 5.13 -10.81 -12.32
C VAL A 74 5.80 -11.78 -13.28
N GLU A 75 5.05 -12.55 -14.05
CA GLU A 75 5.57 -13.52 -15.04
C GLU A 75 6.39 -12.83 -16.15
N ALA A 76 5.89 -11.70 -16.67
CA ALA A 76 6.62 -10.88 -17.64
C ALA A 76 7.90 -10.27 -17.04
N GLY A 77 7.92 -10.00 -15.74
CA GLY A 77 9.11 -9.64 -14.97
C GLY A 77 10.14 -10.76 -14.93
N LEU A 78 9.71 -11.95 -14.50
CA LEU A 78 10.56 -13.14 -14.38
C LEU A 78 11.18 -13.52 -15.73
N SER A 79 10.43 -13.40 -16.82
CA SER A 79 10.91 -13.64 -18.19
C SER A 79 12.02 -12.65 -18.61
N ARG A 80 12.08 -11.47 -18.00
CA ARG A 80 13.15 -10.48 -18.17
C ARG A 80 14.27 -10.60 -17.13
N GLY A 81 14.21 -11.59 -16.24
CA GLY A 81 15.16 -11.77 -15.13
C GLY A 81 14.97 -10.77 -13.98
N VAL A 82 13.76 -10.24 -13.81
CA VAL A 82 13.45 -9.18 -12.86
C VAL A 82 12.38 -9.62 -11.85
N VAL A 83 12.59 -9.30 -10.58
CA VAL A 83 11.55 -9.40 -9.54
C VAL A 83 10.83 -8.05 -9.45
N VAL A 84 9.64 -7.95 -10.06
CA VAL A 84 8.93 -6.67 -10.24
C VAL A 84 8.60 -6.01 -8.90
N ASN A 85 8.12 -6.76 -7.92
CA ASN A 85 7.78 -6.22 -6.59
C ASN A 85 8.99 -5.58 -5.90
N LYS A 86 10.17 -6.19 -6.06
CA LYS A 86 11.43 -5.64 -5.52
C LYS A 86 11.80 -4.33 -6.22
N GLN A 87 11.72 -4.28 -7.55
CA GLN A 87 12.00 -3.05 -8.30
C GLN A 87 11.02 -1.93 -7.95
N ILE A 88 9.73 -2.23 -7.79
CA ILE A 88 8.73 -1.24 -7.37
C ILE A 88 9.08 -0.70 -5.99
N ALA A 89 9.39 -1.58 -5.03
CA ALA A 89 9.76 -1.17 -3.67
C ALA A 89 11.01 -0.28 -3.65
N GLU A 90 12.06 -0.67 -4.39
CA GLU A 90 13.30 0.11 -4.51
C GLU A 90 13.07 1.46 -5.19
N HIS A 91 12.24 1.48 -6.24
CA HIS A 91 11.90 2.71 -6.95
C HIS A 91 11.08 3.67 -6.08
N ASN A 92 10.05 3.16 -5.39
CA ASN A 92 9.23 3.94 -4.46
C ASN A 92 10.11 4.50 -3.33
N ALA A 93 10.96 3.68 -2.72
CA ALA A 93 11.88 4.12 -1.69
C ALA A 93 12.79 5.25 -2.19
N ALA A 94 13.44 5.07 -3.35
CA ALA A 94 14.30 6.10 -3.92
C ALA A 94 13.55 7.41 -4.25
N ALA A 95 12.30 7.31 -4.73
CA ALA A 95 11.47 8.48 -4.98
C ALA A 95 11.11 9.21 -3.69
N LEU A 96 10.65 8.50 -2.66
CA LEU A 96 10.28 9.07 -1.36
C LEU A 96 11.48 9.70 -0.64
N GLU A 97 12.63 9.04 -0.66
CA GLU A 97 13.88 9.57 -0.09
C GLU A 97 14.34 10.86 -0.79
N ARG A 98 14.17 10.93 -2.13
CA ARG A 98 14.52 12.13 -2.89
C ARG A 98 13.64 13.33 -2.51
N GLU A 99 12.34 13.12 -2.29
CA GLU A 99 11.42 14.19 -1.86
C GLU A 99 11.67 14.59 -0.40
N GLY A 100 11.94 13.60 0.46
CA GLY A 100 12.22 13.79 1.87
C GLY A 100 10.96 14.04 2.71
N TYR A 101 11.06 13.71 4.00
CA TYR A 101 9.92 13.65 4.92
C TYR A 101 9.14 14.96 5.03
N ARG A 102 9.83 16.10 5.15
CA ARG A 102 9.16 17.39 5.38
C ARG A 102 8.25 17.78 4.22
N ALA A 103 8.68 17.53 2.98
CA ALA A 103 7.87 17.83 1.80
C ALA A 103 6.65 16.91 1.75
N LEU A 104 6.88 15.59 1.89
CA LEU A 104 5.83 14.57 1.88
C LEU A 104 4.77 14.82 2.97
N GLU A 105 5.21 15.09 4.21
CA GLU A 105 4.30 15.38 5.33
C GLU A 105 3.48 16.66 5.07
N SER A 106 4.10 17.70 4.50
CA SER A 106 3.38 18.91 4.12
C SER A 106 2.29 18.65 3.09
N TRP A 107 2.57 17.83 2.06
CA TRP A 107 1.58 17.49 1.03
C TRP A 107 0.48 16.60 1.59
N PHE A 108 0.85 15.61 2.40
CA PHE A 108 -0.07 14.67 3.01
C PHE A 108 -1.08 15.36 3.93
N ARG A 109 -0.63 16.31 4.75
CA ARG A 109 -1.52 17.19 5.53
C ARG A 109 -2.35 18.11 4.64
N GLY A 110 -1.74 18.67 3.60
CA GLY A 110 -2.42 19.55 2.65
C GLY A 110 -3.67 18.93 2.04
N VAL A 111 -3.65 17.63 1.73
CA VAL A 111 -4.83 16.91 1.22
C VAL A 111 -6.01 16.95 2.19
N HIS A 112 -5.78 16.77 3.49
CA HIS A 112 -6.82 16.85 4.52
C HIS A 112 -7.40 18.25 4.67
N GLU A 113 -6.61 19.27 4.32
CA GLU A 113 -6.98 20.69 4.38
C GLU A 113 -7.60 21.19 3.06
N GLY A 114 -7.79 20.32 2.06
CA GLY A 114 -8.32 20.69 0.75
C GLY A 114 -7.34 21.48 -0.12
N LYS A 115 -6.04 21.45 0.21
CA LYS A 115 -4.99 22.08 -0.59
C LYS A 115 -4.50 21.10 -1.67
N PRO A 116 -4.29 21.55 -2.91
CA PRO A 116 -3.72 20.71 -3.94
C PRO A 116 -2.28 20.31 -3.56
N ALA A 117 -1.91 19.07 -3.88
CA ALA A 117 -0.49 18.69 -3.93
C ALA A 117 0.20 19.53 -5.04
N PRO A 118 1.48 19.89 -4.87
CA PRO A 118 2.22 20.70 -5.85
C PRO A 118 2.43 20.00 -7.20
#